data_AF-A0A820ZA89-F1
#
_entry.id   AF-A0A820ZA89-F1
#
_cell.length_a   1.000
_cell.length_b   1.000
_cell.length_c   1.000
_cell.angle_alpha   90.00
_cell.angle_beta   90.00
_cell.angle_gamma   90.00
#
_symmetry.space_group_name_H-M   'P 1'
#
loop_
_entity.id
_entity.type
_entity.pdbx_description
1 polymer ?
#
loop_
_entity_poly.entity_id
_entity_poly.type
_entity_poly.pdbx_seq_one_letter_code
_entity_poly.pdbx_strand_id
1 'polypeptide(L)'
;MKKNNEDQQTIESILHYPSEKFQSKHLPLFVFIHGGPNSASGNAFRDDWHKWSPLTASEGWLVFEPNYRASVEYGDQFHNEIFLQPLSRPGRDILLAVDELVNDGIADPNRLAIGGYSYGGFLTN
;
A
#
# COMPACT_ATOMS: atom_id res chain seq x y z
N MET A 1 -11.02 5.60 0.03
CA MET A 1 -10.61 6.09 1.36
C MET A 1 -11.78 5.90 2.32
N LYS A 2 -11.93 4.69 2.89
CA LYS A 2 -12.72 4.48 4.09
C LYS A 2 -11.81 4.62 5.32
N LYS A 3 -12.38 5.10 6.43
CA LYS A 3 -11.66 5.27 7.70
C LYS A 3 -11.32 3.90 8.30
N ASN A 4 -10.16 3.77 8.96
CA ASN A 4 -9.88 2.60 9.79
C ASN A 4 -10.93 2.53 10.91
N ASN A 5 -11.57 1.36 11.08
CA ASN A 5 -12.67 1.17 12.05
C ASN A 5 -12.19 1.13 13.51
N GLU A 6 -10.89 0.98 13.77
CA GLU A 6 -10.36 0.95 15.15
C GLU A 6 -10.22 2.36 15.77
N ASP A 7 -9.90 3.38 14.96
CA ASP A 7 -9.48 4.71 15.47
C ASP A 7 -9.86 5.90 14.54
N GLN A 8 -10.69 5.66 13.52
CA GLN A 8 -11.17 6.68 12.55
C GLN A 8 -10.07 7.44 11.78
N GLN A 9 -8.82 7.00 11.86
CA GLN A 9 -7.73 7.63 11.13
C GLN A 9 -7.87 7.34 9.63
N THR A 10 -7.56 8.35 8.83
CA THR A 10 -7.45 8.23 7.37
C THR A 10 -5.98 8.09 7.05
N ILE A 11 -5.62 7.04 6.33
CA ILE A 11 -4.26 6.78 5.86
C ILE A 11 -4.32 6.80 4.35
N GLU A 12 -3.64 7.77 3.74
CA GLU A 12 -3.56 7.93 2.30
C GLU A 12 -2.68 6.84 1.69
N SER A 13 -2.86 6.60 0.39
CA SER A 13 -2.06 5.63 -0.35
C SER A 13 -1.99 6.05 -1.81
N ILE A 14 -1.04 5.51 -2.56
CA ILE A 14 -0.94 5.74 -4.00
C ILE A 14 -1.46 4.52 -4.76
N LEU A 15 -2.26 4.78 -5.79
CA LEU A 15 -2.79 3.75 -6.67
C LEU A 15 -2.43 4.09 -8.12
N HIS A 16 -1.56 3.28 -8.72
CA HIS A 16 -1.13 3.41 -10.10
C HIS A 16 -1.94 2.49 -10.99
N TYR A 17 -2.70 3.08 -11.91
CA TYR A 17 -3.37 2.32 -12.96
C TYR A 17 -2.40 2.04 -14.12
N PRO A 18 -2.51 0.87 -14.77
CA PRO A 18 -1.86 0.65 -16.04
C PRO A 18 -2.25 1.69 -17.08
N SER A 19 -1.36 1.94 -18.04
CA SER A 19 -1.65 2.79 -19.18
C SER A 19 -2.93 2.35 -19.88
N GLU A 20 -3.76 3.32 -20.25
CA GLU A 20 -5.07 3.13 -20.90
C GLU A 20 -6.12 2.32 -20.12
N LYS A 21 -5.85 1.96 -18.86
CA LYS A 21 -6.77 1.20 -17.99
C LYS A 21 -7.25 2.00 -16.78
N PHE A 22 -7.17 3.33 -16.83
CA PHE A 22 -7.64 4.18 -15.75
C PHE A 22 -9.11 3.86 -15.40
N GLN A 23 -9.38 3.60 -14.12
CA GLN A 23 -10.69 3.21 -13.59
C GLN A 23 -11.27 1.89 -14.14
N SER A 24 -10.47 1.07 -14.82
CA SER A 24 -10.86 -0.30 -15.14
C SER A 24 -11.04 -1.12 -13.86
N LYS A 25 -11.95 -2.09 -13.91
CA LYS A 25 -12.31 -2.96 -12.78
C LYS A 25 -11.60 -4.30 -12.86
N HIS A 26 -11.49 -4.97 -11.71
CA HIS A 26 -10.95 -6.33 -11.57
C HIS A 26 -9.57 -6.50 -12.22
N LEU A 27 -8.68 -5.54 -11.96
CA LEU A 27 -7.30 -5.61 -12.41
C LEU A 27 -6.46 -6.52 -11.49
N PRO A 28 -5.43 -7.21 -12.00
CA PRO A 28 -4.48 -7.90 -11.14
C PRO A 28 -3.73 -6.86 -10.28
N LEU A 29 -3.65 -7.10 -8.98
CA LEU A 29 -3.13 -6.14 -8.00
C LEU A 29 -1.74 -6.55 -7.52
N PHE A 30 -0.80 -5.62 -7.58
CA PHE A 30 0.48 -5.70 -6.89
C PHE A 30 0.53 -4.70 -5.74
N VAL A 31 0.57 -5.20 -4.51
CA VAL A 31 0.74 -4.40 -3.29
C VAL A 31 2.23 -4.20 -3.06
N PHE A 32 2.70 -2.97 -3.25
CA PHE A 32 4.11 -2.62 -3.17
C PHE A 32 4.40 -1.78 -1.92
N ILE A 33 4.91 -2.44 -0.88
CA ILE A 33 5.10 -1.87 0.46
C ILE A 33 6.46 -1.18 0.55
N HIS A 34 6.48 0.06 1.03
CA HIS A 34 7.71 0.81 1.24
C HIS A 34 8.53 0.28 2.44
N GLY A 35 9.81 0.69 2.54
CA GLY A 35 10.67 0.32 3.66
C GLY A 35 10.48 1.18 4.91
N GLY A 36 11.04 0.72 6.04
CA GLY A 36 10.94 1.33 7.37
C GLY A 36 9.51 1.53 7.91
N PRO A 37 9.38 1.99 9.16
CA PRO A 37 8.26 2.86 9.50
C PRO A 37 8.55 4.32 9.07
N ASN A 38 9.81 4.77 9.06
CA ASN A 38 10.20 6.16 8.73
C ASN A 38 10.17 6.53 7.23
N SER A 39 9.22 6.01 6.45
CA SER A 39 8.99 6.39 5.05
C SER A 39 7.49 6.49 4.79
N ALA A 40 7.13 7.10 3.66
CA ALA A 40 5.77 7.11 3.13
C ALA A 40 5.82 7.04 1.60
N SER A 41 4.78 6.45 1.03
CA SER A 41 4.40 6.56 -0.37
C SER A 41 3.64 7.88 -0.57
N GLY A 42 4.02 8.62 -1.61
CA GLY A 42 3.45 9.92 -1.90
C GLY A 42 3.44 10.17 -3.41
N ASN A 43 2.77 11.26 -3.82
CA ASN A 43 2.68 11.64 -5.23
C ASN A 43 4.02 12.20 -5.73
N ALA A 44 4.97 11.31 -5.97
CA ALA A 44 6.31 11.61 -6.45
C ALA A 44 6.73 10.56 -7.48
N PHE A 45 7.36 11.02 -8.57
CA PHE A 45 8.06 10.12 -9.47
C PHE A 45 9.41 9.75 -8.86
N ARG A 46 9.67 8.45 -8.70
CA ARG A 46 10.95 7.92 -8.23
C ARG A 46 11.36 6.76 -9.10
N ASP A 47 12.48 6.91 -9.80
CA ASP A 47 13.18 5.86 -10.52
C ASP A 47 14.42 5.45 -9.71
N ASP A 48 14.32 4.31 -9.05
CA ASP A 48 15.44 3.74 -8.32
C ASP A 48 15.42 2.21 -8.44
N TRP A 49 16.52 1.55 -8.10
CA TRP A 49 16.74 0.10 -8.30
C TRP A 49 15.65 -0.80 -7.67
N HIS A 50 14.94 -0.29 -6.66
CA HIS A 50 13.86 -0.99 -5.96
C HIS A 50 12.46 -0.39 -6.22
N LYS A 51 12.32 0.65 -7.06
CA LYS A 51 11.02 1.30 -7.33
C LYS A 51 10.35 0.70 -8.55
N TRP A 52 9.68 -0.44 -8.33
CA TRP A 52 9.09 -1.24 -9.41
C TRP A 52 7.71 -0.78 -9.86
N SER A 53 7.07 0.18 -9.16
CA SER A 53 5.69 0.59 -9.41
C SER A 53 5.42 1.02 -10.87
N PRO A 54 6.25 1.88 -11.51
CA PRO A 54 6.01 2.25 -12.92
C PRO A 54 6.17 1.07 -13.88
N LEU A 55 7.16 0.20 -13.65
CA LEU A 55 7.41 -0.98 -14.48
C LEU A 55 6.29 -2.01 -14.35
N THR A 56 5.86 -2.31 -13.13
CA THR A 56 4.78 -3.25 -12.89
C THR A 56 3.45 -2.72 -13.46
N ALA A 57 3.20 -1.42 -13.34
CA ALA A 57 2.04 -0.78 -13.96
C ALA A 57 2.06 -0.84 -15.50
N SER A 58 3.23 -0.68 -16.13
CA SER A 58 3.35 -0.83 -17.60
C SER A 58 3.06 -2.25 -18.08
N GLU A 59 3.30 -3.26 -17.23
CA GLU A 59 2.96 -4.67 -17.51
C GLU A 59 1.48 -5.03 -17.24
N GLY A 60 0.63 -4.03 -17.03
CA GLY A 60 -0.81 -4.24 -16.92
C GLY A 60 -1.33 -4.54 -15.51
N TRP A 61 -0.50 -4.40 -14.48
CA TRP A 61 -0.88 -4.54 -13.08
C TRP A 61 -1.34 -3.22 -12.47
N LEU A 62 -2.40 -3.28 -11.67
CA LEU A 62 -2.71 -2.22 -10.74
C LEU A 62 -1.66 -2.25 -9.62
N VAL A 63 -0.97 -1.15 -9.36
CA VAL A 63 0.02 -1.08 -8.27
C VAL A 63 -0.51 -0.23 -7.13
N PHE A 64 -0.61 -0.83 -5.96
CA PHE A 64 -1.03 -0.17 -4.73
C PHE A 64 0.16 0.01 -3.80
N GLU A 65 0.49 1.25 -3.49
CA GLU A 65 1.55 1.62 -2.55
C GLU A 65 0.90 2.13 -1.25
N PRO A 66 0.60 1.24 -0.28
CA PRO A 66 -0.03 1.65 0.97
C PRO A 66 0.92 2.50 1.81
N ASN A 67 0.37 3.51 2.48
CA ASN A 67 0.89 3.91 3.78
C ASN A 67 0.17 3.10 4.86
N TYR A 68 0.80 2.99 6.01
CA TYR A 68 0.32 2.23 7.16
C TYR A 68 0.74 2.92 8.46
N ARG A 69 0.19 2.50 9.61
CA ARG A 69 0.60 3.06 10.91
C ARG A 69 2.11 3.04 11.05
N ALA A 70 2.62 4.18 11.49
CA ALA A 70 4.02 4.57 11.56
C ALA A 70 4.73 5.09 10.32
N SER A 71 4.05 5.14 9.17
CA SER A 71 4.51 5.96 8.05
C SER A 71 4.73 7.42 8.48
N VAL A 72 5.61 8.14 7.77
CA VAL A 72 5.90 9.56 8.08
C VAL A 72 4.76 10.48 7.64
N GLU A 73 4.81 11.74 8.08
CA GLU A 73 3.83 12.81 7.78
C GLU A 73 2.52 12.77 8.60
N TYR A 74 2.36 11.80 9.50
CA TYR A 74 1.20 11.67 10.41
C TYR A 74 1.49 12.05 11.88
N GLY A 75 2.73 12.47 12.18
CA GLY A 75 3.17 12.88 13.52
C GLY A 75 3.60 11.73 14.45
N ASP A 76 4.23 12.09 15.57
CA ASP A 76 4.89 11.15 16.48
C ASP A 76 3.93 10.15 17.13
N GLN A 77 2.69 10.57 17.41
CA GLN A 77 1.71 9.67 18.01
C GLN A 77 1.41 8.50 17.07
N PHE A 78 1.11 8.79 15.80
CA PHE A 78 0.89 7.78 14.76
C PHE A 78 2.12 6.89 14.57
N HIS A 79 3.31 7.50 14.61
CA HIS A 79 4.58 6.79 14.55
C HIS A 79 4.73 5.73 15.65
N ASN A 80 4.34 6.07 16.87
CA ASN A 80 4.51 5.20 18.02
C ASN A 80 3.42 4.12 18.16
N GLU A 81 2.35 4.14 17.36
CA GLU A 81 1.26 3.15 17.44
C GLU A 81 1.69 1.72 17.09
N ILE A 82 2.85 1.55 16.43
CA ILE A 82 3.40 0.22 16.13
C ILE A 82 4.26 -0.34 17.28
N PHE A 83 4.49 0.42 18.36
CA PHE A 83 5.30 -0.04 19.48
C PHE A 83 4.69 -1.31 20.09
N LEU A 84 5.53 -2.34 20.29
CA LEU A 84 5.14 -3.72 20.67
C LEU A 84 4.27 -4.47 19.64
N GLN A 85 3.92 -3.87 18.50
CA GLN A 85 3.11 -4.44 17.43
C GLN A 85 3.67 -4.13 16.02
N PRO A 86 4.97 -4.33 15.76
CA PRO A 86 5.61 -3.86 14.52
C PRO A 86 5.02 -4.50 13.25
N LEU A 87 4.56 -5.75 13.33
CA LEU A 87 3.98 -6.47 12.19
C LEU A 87 2.45 -6.35 12.14
N SER A 88 1.78 -6.64 13.25
CA SER A 88 0.33 -6.80 13.28
C SER A 88 -0.43 -5.51 13.04
N ARG A 89 0.07 -4.36 13.53
CA ARG A 89 -0.59 -3.07 13.32
C ARG A 89 -0.50 -2.62 11.84
N PRO A 90 0.70 -2.48 11.25
CA PRO A 90 0.82 -2.14 9.83
C PRO A 90 0.13 -3.15 8.90
N GLY A 91 0.27 -4.45 9.18
CA GLY A 91 -0.34 -5.50 8.37
C GLY A 91 -1.86 -5.39 8.31
N ARG A 92 -2.53 -5.04 9.42
CA ARG A 92 -3.98 -4.79 9.43
C ARG A 92 -4.36 -3.60 8.56
N ASP A 93 -3.63 -2.50 8.63
CA ASP A 93 -3.94 -1.31 7.82
C ASP A 93 -3.83 -1.63 6.33
N ILE A 94 -2.79 -2.37 5.93
CA ILE A 94 -2.56 -2.81 4.54
C ILE A 94 -3.69 -3.75 4.08
N LEU A 95 -4.02 -4.77 4.88
CA LEU A 95 -5.06 -5.74 4.52
C LEU A 95 -6.45 -5.07 4.41
N LEU A 96 -6.78 -4.14 5.30
CA LEU A 96 -8.03 -3.38 5.23
C LEU A 96 -8.14 -2.57 3.93
N ALA A 97 -7.04 -1.94 3.50
CA ALA A 97 -7.03 -1.19 2.26
C ALA A 97 -7.11 -2.10 1.02
N VAL A 98 -6.46 -3.28 1.05
CA VAL A 98 -6.60 -4.29 -0.01
C VAL A 98 -8.04 -4.80 -0.10
N ASP A 99 -8.67 -5.10 1.04
CA ASP A 99 -10.07 -5.49 1.11
C ASP A 99 -10.99 -4.39 0.55
N GLU A 100 -10.70 -3.10 0.80
CA GLU A 100 -11.44 -1.99 0.18
C GLU A 100 -11.32 -2.03 -1.35
N LEU A 101 -10.12 -2.19 -1.89
CA LEU A 101 -9.90 -2.28 -3.35
C LEU A 101 -10.61 -3.48 -3.98
N VAL A 102 -10.65 -4.63 -3.30
CA VAL A 102 -11.35 -5.82 -3.77
C VAL A 102 -12.87 -5.61 -3.71
N ASN A 103 -13.39 -5.13 -2.58
CA ASN A 103 -14.84 -4.92 -2.38
C ASN A 103 -15.42 -3.87 -3.33
N ASP A 104 -14.65 -2.83 -3.66
CA ASP A 104 -15.06 -1.80 -4.62
C ASP A 104 -14.93 -2.28 -6.09
N GLY A 105 -14.45 -3.51 -6.31
CA GLY A 105 -14.30 -4.13 -7.62
C GLY A 105 -13.12 -3.58 -8.44
N ILE A 106 -12.20 -2.88 -7.80
CA ILE A 106 -11.01 -2.31 -8.43
C ILE A 106 -9.97 -3.42 -8.66
N ALA A 107 -9.70 -4.22 -7.62
CA ALA A 107 -8.79 -5.36 -7.67
C ALA A 107 -9.52 -6.69 -7.93
N ASP A 108 -8.85 -7.62 -8.61
CA ASP A 108 -9.31 -9.00 -8.78
C ASP A 108 -8.86 -9.86 -7.58
N PRO A 109 -9.78 -10.44 -6.78
CA PRO A 109 -9.43 -11.23 -5.60
C PRO A 109 -8.62 -12.48 -5.92
N ASN A 110 -8.62 -12.96 -7.17
CA ASN A 110 -7.88 -14.16 -7.57
C ASN A 110 -6.48 -13.85 -8.12
N ARG A 111 -6.11 -12.56 -8.22
CA ARG A 111 -4.82 -12.13 -8.81
C ARG A 111 -4.19 -11.03 -7.95
N LEU A 112 -3.81 -11.42 -6.74
CA LEU A 112 -3.14 -10.55 -5.78
C LEU A 112 -1.68 -10.98 -5.61
N ALA A 113 -0.77 -10.02 -5.67
CA ALA A 113 0.65 -10.19 -5.36
C ALA A 113 1.08 -9.11 -4.35
N ILE A 114 2.05 -9.43 -3.51
CA ILE A 114 2.60 -8.54 -2.48
C ILE A 114 4.12 -8.55 -2.57
N GLY A 115 4.74 -7.39 -2.38
CA GLY A 115 6.19 -7.24 -2.42
C GLY A 115 6.63 -5.95 -1.76
N GLY A 116 7.92 -5.88 -1.41
CA GLY A 116 8.51 -4.70 -0.80
C GLY A 116 9.98 -4.91 -0.51
N TYR A 117 10.67 -3.83 -0.15
CA TYR A 117 12.08 -3.88 0.26
C TYR A 117 12.23 -3.46 1.73
N SER A 118 13.24 -4.00 2.43
CA SER A 118 13.50 -3.72 3.84
C SER A 118 12.27 -4.06 4.71
N TYR A 119 11.76 -3.13 5.52
CA TYR A 119 10.56 -3.34 6.34
C TYR A 119 9.34 -3.74 5.51
N GLY A 120 9.20 -3.22 4.28
CA GLY A 120 8.12 -3.63 3.38
C GLY A 120 8.24 -5.09 2.97
N GLY A 121 9.47 -5.60 2.81
CA GLY A 121 9.75 -7.03 2.62
C GLY A 121 9.52 -7.85 3.89
N PHE A 122 9.77 -7.27 5.07
CA PHE A 122 9.45 -7.91 6.35
C PHE A 122 7.94 -8.07 6.54
N LEU A 123 7.15 -7.08 6.11
CA LEU A 123 5.68 -7.05 6.17
C LEU A 123 4.99 -7.99 5.16
N THR A 124 5.72 -8.69 4.27
CA THR A 124 5.11 -9.66 3.35
C THR A 124 4.96 -11.07 3.93
N ASN A 125 5.42 -11.32 5.17
CA ASN A 125 5.37 -12.62 5.86
C ASN A 125 4.34 -12.61 6.99
#